data_AF-A0A6I2HCE8-F1
#
_entry.id   AF-A0A6I2HCE8-F1
#
_cell.length_a   1.000
_cell.length_b   1.000
_cell.length_c   1.000
_cell.angle_alpha   90.00
_cell.angle_beta   90.00
_cell.angle_gamma   90.00
#
_symmetry.space_group_name_H-M   'P 1'
#
loop_
_entity.id
_entity.type
_entity.pdbx_description
1 polymer ?
#
loop_
_entity_poly.entity_id
_entity_poly.type
_entity_poly.pdbx_seq_one_letter_code
_entity_poly.pdbx_strand_id
1 'polypeptide(L)'
;MSAIATFHRLNAHDLKPLLSAAAIRRKEVKRLLPFLPSRWVEHDGYGEFMASHATELARFGYSGYAISELELLLQGHDATLFGPSTLREESAALSAARQSTAVLFDAAGARTLRMQLQGITLTPEEVAGHLEEEHGSREPEMVEALLAAFAQVQVWLSQVSESHIGLLQIG
;
A
#
# COMPACT_ATOMS: atom_id res chain seq x y z
N MET A 1 -16.29 -5.98 5.75
CA MET A 1 -15.54 -5.96 4.47
C MET A 1 -14.11 -6.33 4.82
N SER A 2 -13.53 -7.32 4.16
CA SER A 2 -12.14 -7.73 4.40
C SER A 2 -11.22 -6.76 3.66
N ALA A 3 -10.31 -6.12 4.38
CA ALA A 3 -9.31 -5.23 3.77
C ALA A 3 -8.32 -6.06 2.93
N ILE A 4 -8.02 -5.58 1.73
CA ILE A 4 -7.07 -6.19 0.79
C ILE A 4 -5.80 -5.35 0.80
N ALA A 5 -4.65 -6.01 0.87
CA ALA A 5 -3.37 -5.36 0.62
C ALA A 5 -2.91 -5.65 -0.81
N THR A 6 -2.55 -4.59 -1.53
CA THR A 6 -2.02 -4.67 -2.90
C THR A 6 -0.68 -3.97 -2.98
N PHE A 7 0.29 -4.65 -3.60
CA PHE A 7 1.65 -4.15 -3.81
C PHE A 7 1.81 -3.77 -5.27
N HIS A 8 2.11 -2.50 -5.51
CA HIS A 8 2.35 -1.95 -6.83
C HIS A 8 3.79 -1.45 -6.97
N ARG A 9 4.24 -1.44 -8.22
CA ARG A 9 5.42 -0.71 -8.68
C ARG A 9 5.00 0.28 -9.76
N LEU A 10 5.49 1.50 -9.68
CA LEU A 10 5.26 2.56 -10.67
C LEU A 10 6.61 3.18 -11.06
N ASN A 11 6.69 3.85 -12.21
CA ASN A 11 7.89 4.64 -12.51
C ASN A 11 8.00 5.82 -11.55
N ALA A 12 9.22 6.23 -11.19
CA ALA A 12 9.42 7.35 -10.27
C ALA A 12 8.87 8.68 -10.82
N HIS A 13 8.91 8.89 -12.15
CA HIS A 13 8.35 10.08 -12.78
C HIS A 13 6.81 10.12 -12.76
N ASP A 14 6.15 9.00 -12.47
CA ASP A 14 4.70 8.88 -12.39
C ASP A 14 4.13 9.31 -11.02
N LEU A 15 4.98 9.66 -10.05
CA LEU A 15 4.54 10.09 -8.71
C LEU A 15 3.59 11.31 -8.74
N LYS A 16 3.97 12.37 -9.46
CA LYS A 16 3.12 13.57 -9.55
C LYS A 16 1.82 13.29 -10.32
N PRO A 17 1.85 12.62 -11.49
CA PRO A 17 0.63 12.14 -12.14
C PRO A 17 -0.29 11.31 -11.25
N LEU A 18 0.25 10.38 -10.46
CA LEU A 18 -0.49 9.54 -9.51
C LEU A 18 -1.30 10.39 -8.52
N LEU A 19 -0.65 11.33 -7.84
CA LEU A 19 -1.31 12.22 -6.87
C LEU A 19 -2.37 13.09 -7.55
N SER A 20 -2.10 13.53 -8.77
CA SER A 20 -3.02 14.33 -9.58
C SER A 20 -4.26 13.55 -10.02
N ALA A 21 -4.11 12.24 -10.28
CA ALA A 21 -5.17 11.31 -10.66
C ALA A 21 -5.99 10.83 -9.47
N ALA A 22 -5.37 10.75 -8.27
CA ALA A 22 -6.03 10.35 -7.04
C ALA A 22 -7.12 11.35 -6.58
N ALA A 23 -6.95 12.64 -6.89
CA ALA A 23 -7.94 13.67 -6.59
C ALA A 23 -9.19 13.52 -7.46
N ILE A 24 -10.37 13.41 -6.84
CA ILE A 24 -11.66 13.41 -7.54
C ILE A 24 -11.83 14.77 -8.23
N ARG A 25 -11.98 14.75 -9.57
CA ARG A 25 -12.20 15.96 -10.36
C ARG A 25 -13.66 16.06 -10.76
N ARG A 26 -14.25 17.25 -10.59
CA ARG A 26 -15.54 17.58 -11.19
C ARG A 26 -15.33 18.15 -12.58
N LYS A 27 -15.89 17.48 -13.58
CA LYS A 27 -15.88 17.96 -14.97
C LYS A 27 -17.27 18.41 -15.36
N GLU A 28 -17.38 19.61 -15.91
CA GLU A 28 -18.61 20.05 -16.55
C GLU A 28 -18.73 19.33 -17.90
N VAL A 29 -19.80 18.56 -18.08
CA VAL A 29 -20.07 17.92 -19.36
C VAL A 29 -20.83 18.92 -20.24
N LYS A 30 -20.17 19.38 -21.31
CA LYS A 30 -20.75 20.31 -22.27
C LYS A 30 -21.97 19.68 -22.95
N ARG A 31 -23.02 20.49 -23.07
CA ARG A 31 -24.34 20.08 -23.53
C ARG A 31 -24.32 19.64 -24.99
N LEU A 32 -25.09 18.61 -25.32
CA LEU A 32 -25.49 18.31 -26.70
C LEU A 32 -26.62 19.25 -27.19
N LEU A 33 -27.43 19.79 -26.27
CA LEU A 33 -28.58 20.66 -26.58
C LEU A 33 -28.64 21.88 -25.64
N PRO A 34 -28.92 23.10 -26.14
CA PRO A 34 -28.75 24.34 -25.39
C PRO A 34 -29.69 24.51 -24.19
N PHE A 35 -30.82 23.80 -24.15
CA PHE A 35 -31.88 23.95 -23.13
C PHE A 35 -31.77 22.99 -21.92
N LEU A 36 -30.85 22.04 -21.91
CA LEU A 36 -30.61 21.17 -20.75
C LEU A 36 -29.62 21.83 -19.77
N PRO A 37 -29.81 21.76 -18.44
CA PRO A 37 -28.82 22.27 -17.49
C PRO A 37 -27.50 21.51 -17.63
N SER A 38 -26.38 22.21 -17.40
CA SER A 38 -25.07 21.56 -17.34
C SER A 38 -25.05 20.56 -16.20
N ARG A 39 -24.48 19.37 -16.43
CA ARG A 39 -24.27 18.39 -15.36
C ARG A 39 -22.79 18.32 -15.02
N TRP A 40 -22.49 18.40 -13.73
CA TRP A 40 -21.18 18.08 -13.20
C TRP A 40 -21.11 16.57 -13.01
N VAL A 41 -20.08 15.95 -13.57
CA VAL A 41 -19.79 14.54 -13.38
C VAL A 41 -18.47 14.45 -12.63
N GLU A 42 -18.45 13.63 -11.58
CA GLU A 42 -17.23 13.28 -10.88
C GLU A 42 -16.48 12.27 -11.74
N HIS A 43 -15.24 12.60 -12.09
CA HIS A 43 -14.36 11.74 -12.85
C HIS A 43 -13.24 11.26 -11.93
N ASP A 44 -13.23 9.97 -11.66
CA ASP A 44 -12.15 9.31 -10.94
C ASP A 44 -11.13 8.75 -11.93
N GLY A 45 -10.05 9.51 -12.17
CA GLY A 45 -8.97 9.07 -13.06
C GLY A 45 -8.02 8.06 -12.42
N TYR A 46 -8.18 7.78 -11.13
CA TYR A 46 -7.23 6.96 -10.37
C TYR A 46 -7.17 5.52 -10.88
N GLY A 47 -8.32 4.89 -11.12
CA GLY A 47 -8.38 3.51 -11.60
C GLY A 47 -7.75 3.34 -12.99
N GLU A 48 -8.03 4.28 -13.91
CA GLU A 48 -7.45 4.30 -15.25
C GLU A 48 -5.93 4.51 -15.21
N PHE A 49 -5.48 5.41 -14.33
CA PHE A 49 -4.06 5.65 -14.10
C PHE A 49 -3.35 4.39 -13.59
N MET A 50 -3.89 3.76 -12.54
CA MET A 50 -3.31 2.54 -11.97
C MET A 50 -3.25 1.42 -13.00
N ALA A 51 -4.30 1.24 -13.81
CA ALA A 51 -4.33 0.24 -14.87
C ALA A 51 -3.28 0.47 -15.97
N SER A 52 -2.89 1.72 -16.21
CA SER A 52 -1.98 2.08 -17.31
C SER A 52 -0.52 2.26 -16.87
N HIS A 53 -0.28 2.65 -15.61
CA HIS A 53 1.04 3.06 -15.11
C HIS A 53 1.57 2.20 -13.96
N ALA A 54 0.71 1.41 -13.29
CA ALA A 54 1.13 0.58 -12.16
C ALA A 54 1.24 -0.89 -12.59
N THR A 55 2.33 -1.53 -12.17
CA THR A 55 2.44 -3.00 -12.21
C THR A 55 2.00 -3.53 -10.85
N GLU A 56 0.89 -4.26 -10.79
CA GLU A 56 0.53 -5.05 -9.61
C GLU A 56 1.52 -6.22 -9.49
N LEU A 57 2.25 -6.27 -8.38
CA LEU A 57 3.24 -7.31 -8.11
C LEU A 57 2.66 -8.44 -7.29
N ALA A 58 1.74 -8.11 -6.38
CA ALA A 58 0.97 -9.09 -5.65
C ALA A 58 -0.30 -8.49 -5.07
N ARG A 59 -1.31 -9.33 -4.93
CA ARG A 59 -2.56 -9.03 -4.24
C ARG A 59 -2.85 -10.17 -3.28
N PHE A 60 -3.07 -9.82 -2.03
CA PHE A 60 -3.34 -10.79 -0.99
C PHE A 60 -4.81 -10.64 -0.54
N GLY A 61 -5.57 -11.73 -0.59
CA GLY A 61 -6.93 -11.77 -0.07
C GLY A 61 -6.90 -11.77 1.46
N TYR A 62 -7.77 -11.00 2.12
CA TYR A 62 -7.87 -10.90 3.59
C TYR A 62 -6.64 -10.31 4.31
N SER A 63 -5.71 -9.71 3.57
CA SER A 63 -4.38 -9.37 4.06
C SER A 63 -4.20 -7.95 4.58
N GLY A 64 -5.21 -7.08 4.45
CA GLY A 64 -5.11 -5.76 5.06
C GLY A 64 -4.90 -5.88 6.55
N TYR A 65 -5.58 -6.85 7.18
CA TYR A 65 -5.37 -7.22 8.57
C TYR A 65 -3.95 -7.79 8.78
N ALA A 66 -3.51 -8.77 7.98
CA ALA A 66 -2.17 -9.35 8.11
C ALA A 66 -1.05 -8.30 7.97
N ILE A 67 -1.20 -7.27 7.13
CA ILE A 67 -0.21 -6.19 7.03
C ILE A 67 -0.24 -5.27 8.26
N SER A 68 -1.41 -4.99 8.81
CA SER A 68 -1.53 -4.23 10.06
C SER A 68 -0.94 -4.99 11.25
N GLU A 69 -1.19 -6.29 11.36
CA GLU A 69 -0.61 -7.15 12.39
C GLU A 69 0.91 -7.33 12.19
N LEU A 70 1.37 -7.43 10.94
CA LEU A 70 2.79 -7.44 10.64
C LEU A 70 3.50 -6.16 11.09
N GLU A 71 2.86 -4.99 10.95
CA GLU A 71 3.39 -3.72 11.48
C GLU A 71 3.59 -3.79 13.00
N LEU A 72 2.61 -4.34 13.75
CA LEU A 72 2.71 -4.49 15.20
C LEU A 72 3.82 -5.47 15.59
N LEU A 73 3.90 -6.61 14.92
CA LEU A 73 4.95 -7.60 15.15
C LEU A 73 6.35 -7.00 14.89
N LEU A 74 6.51 -6.22 13.81
CA LEU A 74 7.78 -5.57 13.49
C LEU A 74 8.18 -4.51 14.51
N GLN A 75 7.23 -3.84 15.16
CA GLN A 75 7.54 -2.88 16.23
C GLN A 75 8.21 -3.55 17.42
N GLY A 76 7.91 -4.83 17.69
CA GLY A 76 8.63 -5.66 18.66
C GLY A 76 10.10 -5.91 18.30
N HIS A 77 10.48 -5.68 17.03
CA HIS A 77 11.84 -5.79 16.50
C HIS A 77 12.49 -4.43 16.20
N ASP A 78 11.98 -3.33 16.79
CA ASP A 78 12.43 -1.97 16.50
C ASP A 78 12.38 -1.60 14.99
N ALA A 79 11.50 -2.26 14.23
CA ALA A 79 11.25 -2.02 12.82
C ALA A 79 9.82 -1.51 12.59
N THR A 80 9.63 -0.73 11.52
CA THR A 80 8.29 -0.26 11.14
C THR A 80 8.17 -0.32 9.63
N LEU A 81 7.09 -0.89 9.12
CA LEU A 81 6.77 -0.93 7.70
C LEU A 81 6.50 0.47 7.15
N PHE A 82 6.01 1.39 7.98
CA PHE A 82 5.58 2.72 7.52
C PHE A 82 6.57 3.85 7.85
N GLY A 83 7.48 3.65 8.79
CA GLY A 83 8.41 4.69 9.24
C GLY A 83 9.48 5.09 8.21
N PRO A 84 10.16 4.16 7.51
CA PRO A 84 11.28 4.50 6.63
C PRO A 84 10.90 5.19 5.32
N SER A 85 9.61 5.32 5.00
CA SER A 85 9.17 6.05 3.82
C SER A 85 9.65 7.51 3.89
N THR A 86 10.34 7.95 2.85
CA THR A 86 10.72 9.35 2.60
C THR A 86 9.60 10.14 1.94
N LEU A 87 8.63 9.45 1.33
CA LEU A 87 7.47 10.01 0.61
C LEU A 87 6.26 10.14 1.53
N ARG A 88 6.46 10.63 2.76
CA ARG A 88 5.42 10.65 3.80
C ARG A 88 4.27 11.59 3.44
N GLU A 89 4.59 12.77 2.90
CA GLU A 89 3.58 13.76 2.52
C GLU A 89 2.73 13.26 1.36
N GLU A 90 3.36 12.64 0.35
CA GLU A 90 2.68 12.03 -0.79
C GLU A 90 1.82 10.84 -0.37
N SER A 91 2.31 10.02 0.56
CA SER A 91 1.56 8.90 1.14
C SER A 91 0.31 9.39 1.87
N ALA A 92 0.44 10.45 2.69
CA ALA A 92 -0.69 11.06 3.40
C ALA A 92 -1.71 11.69 2.43
N ALA A 93 -1.22 12.39 1.40
CA ALA A 93 -2.08 12.98 0.38
C ALA A 93 -2.86 11.92 -0.40
N LEU A 94 -2.19 10.84 -0.81
CA LEU A 94 -2.82 9.72 -1.51
C LEU A 94 -3.85 9.01 -0.61
N SER A 95 -3.50 8.75 0.66
CA SER A 95 -4.38 8.12 1.62
C SER A 95 -5.66 8.94 1.85
N ALA A 96 -5.51 10.26 2.05
CA ALA A 96 -6.63 11.17 2.22
C ALA A 96 -7.52 11.23 0.98
N ALA A 97 -6.93 11.29 -0.22
CA ALA A 97 -7.67 11.36 -1.47
C ALA A 97 -8.46 10.08 -1.77
N ARG A 98 -7.94 8.92 -1.37
CA ARG A 98 -8.54 7.61 -1.66
C ARG A 98 -9.33 7.00 -0.50
N GLN A 99 -9.32 7.64 0.67
CA GLN A 99 -9.93 7.11 1.89
C GLN A 99 -9.46 5.68 2.20
N SER A 100 -8.18 5.41 1.92
CA SER A 100 -7.50 4.12 2.10
C SER A 100 -6.15 4.35 2.75
N THR A 101 -5.55 3.33 3.36
CA THR A 101 -4.16 3.43 3.81
C THR A 101 -3.25 3.19 2.61
N ALA A 102 -2.47 4.19 2.23
CA ALA A 102 -1.52 4.10 1.11
C ALA A 102 -0.14 4.59 1.54
N VAL A 103 0.89 3.79 1.26
CA VAL A 103 2.27 4.13 1.58
C VAL A 103 3.15 3.97 0.36
N LEU A 104 3.89 5.04 0.06
CA LEU A 104 4.81 5.15 -1.05
C LEU A 104 6.25 4.96 -0.58
N PHE A 105 7.06 4.29 -1.39
CA PHE A 105 8.48 4.08 -1.13
C PHE A 105 9.29 4.51 -2.34
N ASP A 106 10.27 5.38 -2.11
CA ASP A 106 11.36 5.57 -3.06
C ASP A 106 12.50 4.57 -2.79
N ALA A 107 13.55 4.65 -3.61
CA ALA A 107 14.73 3.79 -3.49
C ALA A 107 15.44 3.89 -2.14
N ALA A 108 15.44 5.08 -1.52
CA ALA A 108 16.14 5.32 -0.26
C ALA A 108 15.36 4.72 0.91
N GLY A 109 14.07 5.02 1.01
CA GLY A 109 13.18 4.45 2.02
C GLY A 109 13.10 2.93 1.91
N ALA A 110 13.02 2.39 0.69
CA ALA A 110 12.97 0.95 0.50
C ALA A 110 14.27 0.25 0.92
N ARG A 111 15.42 0.88 0.66
CA ARG A 111 16.72 0.37 1.11
C ARG A 111 16.82 0.37 2.64
N THR A 112 16.42 1.46 3.28
CA THR A 112 16.40 1.57 4.75
C THR A 112 15.54 0.49 5.37
N LEU A 113 14.30 0.33 4.90
CA LEU A 113 13.42 -0.72 5.40
C LEU A 113 14.00 -2.11 5.14
N ARG A 114 14.54 -2.40 3.95
CA ARG A 114 15.20 -3.69 3.67
C ARG A 114 16.34 -3.99 4.65
N MET A 115 17.17 -3.01 4.99
CA MET A 115 18.24 -3.20 5.98
C MET A 115 17.68 -3.52 7.36
N GLN A 116 16.58 -2.88 7.78
CA GLN A 116 15.91 -3.23 9.03
C GLN A 116 15.37 -4.66 9.00
N LEU A 117 14.73 -5.07 7.89
CA LEU A 117 14.14 -6.41 7.78
C LEU A 117 15.18 -7.53 7.63
N GLN A 118 16.39 -7.25 7.11
CA GLN A 118 17.45 -8.25 6.94
C GLN A 118 17.92 -8.88 8.25
N GLY A 119 17.77 -8.17 9.38
CA GLY A 119 18.12 -8.68 10.70
C GLY A 119 17.01 -9.51 11.37
N ILE A 120 15.81 -9.56 10.77
CA ILE A 120 14.62 -10.13 11.39
C ILE A 120 14.32 -11.48 10.75
N THR A 121 14.23 -12.52 11.57
CA THR A 121 13.76 -13.85 11.15
C THR A 121 12.51 -14.20 11.94
N LEU A 122 11.36 -14.08 11.30
CA LEU A 122 10.09 -14.47 11.92
C LEU A 122 9.89 -15.98 11.85
N THR A 123 9.71 -16.61 13.00
CA THR A 123 9.38 -18.04 13.07
C THR A 123 7.87 -18.25 13.25
N PRO A 124 7.29 -19.40 12.84
CA PRO A 124 5.88 -19.69 13.10
C PRO A 124 5.50 -19.60 14.59
N GLU A 125 6.39 -20.04 15.48
CA GLU A 125 6.15 -20.02 16.93
C GLU A 125 6.08 -18.59 17.48
N GLU A 126 7.00 -17.73 17.03
CA GLU A 126 7.03 -16.33 17.41
C GLU A 126 5.79 -15.58 16.94
N VAL A 127 5.41 -15.78 15.67
CA VAL A 127 4.19 -15.20 15.11
C VAL A 127 2.95 -15.69 15.87
N ALA A 128 2.87 -17.00 16.16
CA ALA A 128 1.77 -17.55 16.92
C ALA A 128 1.71 -17.02 18.36
N GLY A 129 2.87 -16.82 19.01
CA GLY A 129 2.97 -16.22 20.33
C GLY A 129 2.48 -14.78 20.34
N HIS A 130 2.85 -13.98 19.34
CA HIS A 130 2.35 -12.62 19.18
C HIS A 130 0.83 -12.58 18.99
N LEU A 131 0.28 -13.45 18.14
CA LEU A 131 -1.18 -13.54 17.95
C LEU A 131 -1.92 -13.97 19.22
N GLU A 132 -1.33 -14.86 20.03
CA GLU A 132 -1.90 -15.27 21.31
C GLU A 132 -1.92 -14.11 22.31
N GLU A 133 -0.87 -13.29 22.34
CA GLU A 133 -0.77 -12.12 23.21
C GLU A 133 -1.78 -11.02 22.82
N GLU A 134 -1.85 -10.68 21.53
CA GLU A 134 -2.70 -9.59 21.04
C GLU A 134 -4.17 -9.97 20.93
N HIS A 135 -4.48 -11.21 20.52
CA HIS A 135 -5.83 -11.64 20.15
C HIS A 135 -6.34 -12.86 20.90
N GLY A 136 -5.51 -13.52 21.73
CA GLY A 136 -5.88 -14.75 22.43
C GLY A 136 -6.07 -15.95 21.49
N SER A 137 -5.49 -15.91 20.28
CA SER A 137 -5.65 -16.94 19.24
C SER A 137 -4.32 -17.29 18.59
N ARG A 138 -4.18 -18.54 18.13
CA ARG A 138 -3.01 -19.06 17.41
C ARG A 138 -3.38 -19.65 16.06
N GLU A 139 -4.39 -19.09 15.40
CA GLU A 139 -4.92 -19.56 14.13
C GLU A 139 -3.79 -19.80 13.10
N PRO A 140 -3.56 -21.06 12.67
CA PRO A 140 -2.47 -21.40 11.75
C PRO A 140 -2.53 -20.62 10.43
N GLU A 141 -3.73 -20.35 9.92
CA GLU A 141 -3.95 -19.60 8.70
C GLU A 141 -3.46 -18.15 8.82
N MET A 142 -3.59 -17.55 10.01
CA MET A 142 -3.10 -16.19 10.28
C MET A 142 -1.57 -16.17 10.40
N VAL A 143 -0.99 -17.19 11.03
CA VAL A 143 0.47 -17.37 11.09
C VAL A 143 1.05 -17.47 9.68
N GLU A 144 0.47 -18.31 8.83
CA GLU A 144 0.88 -18.45 7.42
C GLU A 144 0.72 -17.14 6.65
N ALA A 145 -0.39 -16.42 6.85
CA ALA A 145 -0.64 -15.13 6.21
C ALA A 145 0.40 -14.07 6.60
N LEU A 146 0.80 -14.02 7.87
CA LEU A 146 1.81 -13.07 8.36
C LEU A 146 3.20 -13.37 7.82
N LEU A 147 3.61 -14.65 7.81
CA LEU A 147 4.89 -15.06 7.22
C LEU A 147 4.91 -14.78 5.72
N ALA A 148 3.81 -15.04 5.02
CA ALA A 148 3.68 -14.74 3.59
C ALA A 148 3.72 -13.22 3.33
N ALA A 149 3.05 -12.42 4.15
CA ALA A 149 3.09 -10.96 4.08
C ALA A 149 4.52 -10.43 4.28
N PHE A 150 5.24 -10.95 5.28
CA PHE A 150 6.63 -10.57 5.55
C PHE A 150 7.56 -10.89 4.38
N ALA A 151 7.46 -12.10 3.82
CA ALA A 151 8.21 -12.49 2.64
C ALA A 151 7.87 -11.61 1.42
N GLN A 152 6.58 -11.30 1.23
CA GLN A 152 6.14 -10.45 0.13
C GLN A 152 6.68 -9.03 0.25
N VAL A 153 6.64 -8.43 1.44
CA VAL A 153 7.20 -7.09 1.68
C VAL A 153 8.66 -7.05 1.25
N GLN A 154 9.47 -8.05 1.65
CA GLN A 154 10.87 -8.12 1.25
C GLN A 154 11.06 -8.22 -0.27
N VAL A 155 10.27 -9.05 -0.93
CA VAL A 155 10.27 -9.17 -2.40
C VAL A 155 9.87 -7.85 -3.05
N TRP A 156 8.81 -7.22 -2.59
CA TRP A 156 8.31 -5.95 -3.12
C TRP A 156 9.35 -4.83 -2.98
N LEU A 157 9.97 -4.67 -1.80
CA LEU A 157 11.00 -3.65 -1.58
C LEU A 157 12.23 -3.87 -2.48
N SER A 158 12.51 -5.11 -2.89
CA SER A 158 13.61 -5.39 -3.83
C SER A 158 13.37 -4.85 -5.24
N GLN A 159 12.10 -4.56 -5.58
CA GLN A 159 11.68 -4.04 -6.88
C GLN A 159 11.68 -2.49 -6.93
N VAL A 160 11.88 -1.83 -5.79
CA VAL A 160 11.95 -0.37 -5.68
C VAL A 160 13.38 0.09 -5.99
N SER A 161 13.52 1.09 -6.86
CA SER A 161 14.80 1.55 -7.39
C SER A 161 14.74 3.04 -7.75
N GLU A 162 15.83 3.65 -8.20
CA GLU A 162 15.82 5.08 -8.55
C GLU A 162 14.84 5.41 -9.69
N SER A 163 14.55 4.43 -10.55
CA SER A 163 13.57 4.57 -11.64
C SER A 163 12.16 4.14 -11.26
N HIS A 164 11.96 3.52 -10.09
CA HIS A 164 10.67 2.95 -9.68
C HIS A 164 10.34 3.20 -8.22
N ILE A 165 9.11 3.63 -7.96
CA ILE A 165 8.55 3.72 -6.62
C ILE A 165 7.71 2.48 -6.30
N GLY A 166 7.70 2.09 -5.03
CA GLY A 166 6.76 1.13 -4.48
C GLY A 166 5.51 1.84 -3.97
N LEU A 167 4.35 1.23 -4.17
CA LEU A 167 3.09 1.64 -3.55
C LEU A 167 2.45 0.43 -2.87
N LEU A 168 2.24 0.52 -1.56
CA LEU A 168 1.41 -0.40 -0.78
C LEU A 168 0.07 0.26 -0.52
N GLN A 169 -1.02 -0.41 -0.88
CA GLN A 169 -2.38 0.04 -0.57
C GLN A 169 -3.12 -0.99 0.26
N ILE A 170 -3.87 -0.50 1.24
CA ILE A 170 -4.75 -1.30 2.10
C ILE A 170 -6.13 -0.65 2.08
N GLY A 171 -7.14 -1.39 1.59
CA GLY A 171 -8.51 -0.91 1.45
C GLY A 171 -9.50 -1.99 1.06
#